data_AF-A0BY29-F1
#
_entry.id   AF-A0BY29-F1
#
_cell.length_a   1.000
_cell.length_b   1.000
_cell.length_c   1.000
_cell.angle_alpha   90.00
_cell.angle_beta   90.00
_cell.angle_gamma   90.00
#
_symmetry.space_group_name_H-M   'P 1'
#
loop_
_entity.id
_entity.type
_entity.pdbx_description
1 polymer ?
#
loop_
_entity_poly.entity_id
_entity_poly.type
_entity_poly.pdbx_seq_one_letter_code
_entity_poly.pdbx_strand_id
1 'polypeptide(L)'
;MKQNSQQTRTYQKVSNIKKKTLMNMVFLMGYKIKHVISNLIPYRQAAKQLNIKYAAAKTIIVCHRNNVMKQKLEFKSPQECKIVSINFKKCKITIITRVGGDDVSQNSFEYSQTEGV
;
A
#
# COMPACT_ATOMS: atom_id res chain seq x y z
N MET A 1 -0.23 34.48 -37.60
CA MET A 1 -0.31 34.88 -36.17
C MET A 1 -0.65 33.64 -35.34
N LYS A 2 0.28 33.15 -34.50
CA LYS A 2 0.01 31.98 -33.63
C LYS A 2 -0.82 32.46 -32.44
N GLN A 3 -2.05 31.96 -32.32
CA GLN A 3 -2.89 32.22 -31.15
C GLN A 3 -2.25 31.54 -29.93
N ASN A 4 -1.59 32.34 -29.09
CA ASN A 4 -1.11 31.91 -27.78
C ASN A 4 -2.32 31.76 -26.85
N SER A 5 -3.04 30.64 -26.95
CA SER A 5 -4.01 30.26 -25.92
C SER A 5 -3.23 29.79 -24.69
N GLN A 6 -2.82 30.73 -23.83
CA GLN A 6 -2.42 30.43 -22.46
C GLN A 6 -3.66 29.97 -21.68
N GLN A 7 -4.14 28.76 -21.95
CA GLN A 7 -5.09 28.09 -21.06
C GLN A 7 -4.33 27.75 -19.78
N THR A 8 -4.47 28.60 -18.78
CA THR A 8 -3.99 28.32 -17.42
C THR A 8 -4.65 27.04 -16.94
N ARG A 9 -3.84 26.04 -16.58
CA ARG A 9 -4.34 24.75 -16.10
C ARG A 9 -5.18 25.00 -14.84
N THR A 10 -6.48 24.74 -14.91
CA THR A 10 -7.36 24.74 -13.74
C THR A 10 -7.06 23.49 -12.90
N TYR A 11 -6.44 23.70 -11.73
CA TYR A 11 -6.16 22.65 -10.76
C TYR A 11 -7.36 22.50 -9.82
N GLN A 12 -8.17 21.47 -10.04
CA GLN A 12 -9.21 21.11 -9.09
C GLN A 12 -8.63 20.26 -7.95
N LYS A 13 -8.81 20.71 -6.71
CA LYS A 13 -8.44 19.92 -5.53
C LYS A 13 -9.34 18.67 -5.46
N VAL A 14 -8.73 17.50 -5.33
CA VAL A 14 -9.46 16.25 -5.10
C VAL A 14 -9.96 16.24 -3.65
N SER A 15 -11.26 16.00 -3.46
CA SER A 15 -11.87 15.93 -2.13
C SER A 15 -11.30 14.76 -1.30
N ASN A 16 -11.32 14.91 0.03
CA ASN A 16 -10.80 13.87 0.93
C ASN A 16 -11.57 12.55 0.83
N ILE A 17 -12.88 12.61 0.58
CA ILE A 17 -13.72 11.42 0.35
C ILE A 17 -13.22 10.64 -0.88
N LYS A 18 -12.96 11.35 -1.99
CA LYS A 18 -12.41 10.74 -3.21
C LYS A 18 -11.02 10.16 -2.99
N LYS A 19 -10.15 10.81 -2.20
CA LYS A 19 -8.83 10.28 -1.84
C LYS A 19 -8.94 8.96 -1.05
N LYS A 20 -9.79 8.91 -0.02
CA LYS A 20 -10.01 7.69 0.77
C LYS A 20 -10.58 6.56 -0.09
N THR A 21 -11.57 6.86 -0.92
CA THR A 21 -12.17 5.87 -1.82
C THR A 21 -11.15 5.33 -2.83
N LEU A 22 -10.32 6.21 -3.40
CA LEU A 22 -9.22 5.82 -4.29
C LEU A 22 -8.24 4.86 -3.59
N MET A 23 -7.89 5.14 -2.34
CA MET A 23 -6.99 4.27 -1.57
C MET A 23 -7.62 2.90 -1.32
N ASN A 24 -8.89 2.84 -0.89
CA ASN A 24 -9.59 1.58 -0.69
C ASN A 24 -9.67 0.74 -1.96
N MET A 25 -10.01 1.36 -3.10
CA MET A 25 -10.07 0.66 -4.39
C MET A 25 -8.72 0.08 -4.78
N VAL A 26 -7.62 0.82 -4.59
CA VAL A 26 -6.27 0.38 -5.01
C VAL A 26 -5.67 -0.63 -4.05
N PHE A 27 -5.72 -0.40 -2.73
CA PHE A 27 -5.03 -1.22 -1.74
C PHE A 27 -5.85 -2.40 -1.24
N LEU A 28 -7.16 -2.22 -1.03
CA LEU A 28 -8.03 -3.28 -0.49
C LEU A 28 -8.64 -4.12 -1.62
N MET A 29 -9.14 -3.47 -2.67
CA MET A 29 -9.82 -4.16 -3.78
C MET A 29 -8.88 -4.53 -4.94
N GLY A 30 -7.62 -4.10 -4.91
CA GLY A 30 -6.63 -4.43 -5.94
C GLY A 30 -6.85 -3.75 -7.30
N TYR A 31 -7.61 -2.65 -7.37
CA TYR A 31 -7.89 -1.98 -8.64
C TYR A 31 -6.65 -1.27 -9.16
N LYS A 32 -6.46 -1.29 -10.48
CA LYS A 32 -5.41 -0.51 -11.11
C LYS A 32 -5.83 0.97 -11.18
N ILE A 33 -4.86 1.86 -10.95
CA ILE A 33 -5.08 3.32 -11.02
C ILE A 33 -5.48 3.72 -12.45
N LYS A 34 -4.75 3.22 -13.45
CA LYS A 34 -5.02 3.37 -14.88
C LYS A 34 -5.19 1.99 -15.51
N HIS A 35 -6.01 1.92 -16.55
CA HIS A 35 -6.11 0.76 -17.42
C HIS A 35 -4.75 0.31 -17.95
N VAL A 36 -4.48 -0.99 -17.90
CA VAL A 36 -3.49 -1.65 -18.76
C VAL A 36 -4.34 -2.52 -19.68
N ILE A 37 -4.21 -2.31 -21.00
CA ILE A 37 -4.95 -3.08 -22.00
C ILE A 37 -4.62 -4.56 -21.78
N SER A 38 -5.63 -5.31 -21.37
CA SER A 38 -5.60 -6.77 -21.40
C SER A 38 -6.97 -7.19 -21.91
N ASN A 39 -6.96 -7.90 -23.04
CA ASN A 39 -8.14 -8.22 -23.83
C ASN A 39 -9.03 -9.29 -23.17
N LEU A 40 -8.73 -9.69 -21.92
CA LEU A 40 -9.35 -10.84 -21.27
C LEU A 40 -10.32 -10.48 -20.14
N ILE A 41 -10.26 -9.27 -19.55
CA ILE A 41 -11.14 -8.88 -18.43
C ILE A 41 -11.33 -7.35 -18.43
N PRO A 42 -12.55 -6.79 -18.25
CA PRO A 42 -12.72 -5.36 -18.05
C PRO A 42 -12.06 -4.94 -16.72
N TYR A 43 -10.81 -4.47 -16.78
CA TYR A 43 -10.10 -4.02 -15.59
C TYR A 43 -10.79 -2.78 -15.02
N ARG A 44 -11.15 -2.85 -13.74
CA ARG A 44 -11.77 -1.75 -13.00
C ARG A 44 -10.74 -0.63 -12.80
N GLN A 45 -11.07 0.55 -13.31
CA GLN A 45 -10.17 1.71 -13.35
C GLN A 45 -10.53 2.69 -12.24
N ALA A 46 -9.78 2.69 -11.15
CA ALA A 46 -10.11 3.51 -9.98
C ALA A 46 -10.13 5.02 -10.31
N ALA A 47 -9.19 5.52 -11.12
CA ALA A 47 -9.15 6.93 -11.49
C ALA A 47 -10.35 7.34 -12.38
N LYS A 48 -10.75 6.47 -13.32
CA LYS A 48 -11.91 6.72 -14.20
C LYS A 48 -13.22 6.66 -13.41
N GLN A 49 -13.38 5.67 -12.54
CA GLN A 49 -14.57 5.50 -11.70
C GLN A 49 -14.79 6.68 -10.74
N LEU A 50 -13.72 7.26 -10.21
CA LEU A 50 -13.81 8.42 -9.30
C LEU A 50 -13.79 9.78 -10.00
N ASN A 51 -13.71 9.77 -11.33
CA ASN A 51 -13.52 10.97 -12.17
C ASN A 51 -12.35 11.84 -11.66
N ILE A 52 -11.17 11.22 -11.53
CA ILE A 52 -9.92 11.86 -11.11
C ILE A 52 -8.91 11.72 -12.25
N LYS A 53 -8.20 12.80 -12.60
CA LYS A 53 -7.09 12.73 -13.57
C LYS A 53 -6.04 11.73 -13.08
N TYR A 54 -5.59 10.85 -13.98
CA TYR A 54 -4.60 9.80 -13.64
C TYR A 54 -3.36 10.34 -12.92
N ALA A 55 -2.82 11.48 -13.39
CA ALA A 55 -1.66 12.11 -12.76
C ALA A 55 -1.91 12.43 -11.28
N ALA A 56 -3.07 13.00 -10.94
CA ALA A 56 -3.43 13.30 -9.56
C ALA A 56 -3.62 12.02 -8.74
N ALA A 57 -4.28 11.00 -9.30
CA ALA A 57 -4.46 9.71 -8.63
C ALA A 57 -3.11 9.01 -8.34
N LYS A 58 -2.17 9.03 -9.29
CA LYS A 58 -0.81 8.52 -9.11
C LYS A 58 -0.10 9.24 -7.98
N THR A 59 -0.13 10.57 -7.97
CA THR A 59 0.50 11.36 -6.90
C THR A 59 -0.09 11.04 -5.53
N ILE A 60 -1.42 10.91 -5.42
CA ILE A 60 -2.07 10.55 -4.15
C ILE A 60 -1.58 9.19 -3.65
N ILE A 61 -1.56 8.17 -4.51
CA ILE A 61 -1.13 6.81 -4.13
C ILE A 61 0.35 6.77 -3.76
N VAL A 62 1.22 7.41 -4.54
CA VAL A 62 2.67 7.47 -4.24
C VAL A 62 2.93 8.20 -2.94
N CYS A 63 2.28 9.34 -2.72
CA CYS A 63 2.41 10.11 -1.48
C CYS A 63 1.95 9.28 -0.27
N HIS A 64 0.82 8.59 -0.39
CA HIS A 64 0.35 7.70 0.67
C HIS A 64 1.32 6.55 0.95
N ARG A 65 1.83 5.86 -0.08
CA ARG A 65 2.84 4.79 0.10
C ARG A 65 4.07 5.30 0.83
N ASN A 66 4.58 6.45 0.42
CA ASN A 66 5.76 7.05 1.04
C ASN A 66 5.49 7.44 2.51
N ASN A 67 4.31 7.99 2.80
CA ASN A 67 3.95 8.34 4.17
C ASN A 67 3.77 7.10 5.04
N VAL A 68 3.12 6.04 4.55
CA VAL A 68 2.97 4.77 5.27
C VAL A 68 4.33 4.14 5.56
N MET A 69 5.23 4.10 4.56
CA MET A 69 6.59 3.57 4.72
C MET A 69 7.40 4.38 5.74
N LYS A 70 7.24 5.71 5.75
CA LYS A 70 7.93 6.61 6.69
C LYS A 70 7.33 6.63 8.09
N GLN A 71 6.02 6.49 8.24
CA GLN A 71 5.31 6.63 9.51
C GLN A 71 5.19 5.33 10.29
N LYS A 72 5.28 4.15 9.66
CA LYS A 72 5.04 2.85 10.33
C LYS A 72 6.29 2.00 10.55
N LEU A 73 7.49 2.53 10.31
CA LEU A 73 8.75 1.92 10.78
C LEU A 73 9.02 2.34 12.23
N GLU A 74 8.08 2.07 13.12
CA GLU A 74 8.40 2.01 14.55
C GLU A 74 9.12 0.69 14.78
N PHE A 75 10.45 0.76 14.79
CA PHE A 75 11.26 -0.39 15.16
C PHE A 75 10.97 -0.70 16.63
N LYS A 76 10.31 -1.84 16.89
CA LYS A 76 10.04 -2.32 18.26
C LYS A 76 11.31 -2.50 19.09
N SER A 77 12.46 -2.62 18.43
CA SER A 77 13.77 -2.69 19.05
C SER A 77 14.68 -1.64 18.41
N PRO A 78 15.46 -0.90 19.21
CA PRO A 78 16.54 -0.07 18.70
C PRO A 78 17.72 -0.91 18.19
N GLN A 79 17.73 -2.22 18.46
CA GLN A 79 18.80 -3.11 18.02
C GLN A 79 18.60 -3.51 16.55
N GLU A 80 19.70 -3.52 15.81
CA GLU A 80 19.73 -4.01 14.43
C GLU A 80 19.35 -5.50 14.36
N CYS A 81 18.69 -5.88 13.27
CA CYS A 81 18.39 -7.29 13.00
C CYS A 81 19.69 -8.06 12.80
N LYS A 82 19.90 -9.12 13.58
CA LYS A 82 21.06 -10.01 13.46
C LYS A 82 20.62 -11.37 12.95
N ILE A 83 21.43 -11.96 12.07
CA ILE A 83 21.33 -13.37 11.73
C ILE A 83 21.94 -14.14 12.91
N VAL A 84 21.12 -14.90 13.61
CA VAL A 84 21.55 -15.75 14.73
C VAL A 84 21.18 -17.20 14.43
N SER A 85 21.96 -18.15 14.94
CA SER A 85 21.56 -19.54 14.95
C SER A 85 20.26 -19.69 15.74
N ILE A 86 19.37 -20.60 15.29
CA ILE A 86 18.12 -20.88 16.00
C ILE A 86 18.49 -21.39 17.39
N ASN A 87 18.26 -20.57 18.41
CA ASN A 87 18.52 -20.96 19.78
C ASN A 87 17.39 -21.92 20.21
N PHE A 88 17.76 -23.07 20.78
CA PHE A 88 16.84 -24.17 21.12
C PHE A 88 15.86 -23.85 22.28
N LYS A 89 15.78 -22.59 22.71
CA LYS A 89 14.82 -22.14 23.72
C LYS A 89 13.46 -21.93 23.08
N LYS A 90 12.38 -22.29 23.80
CA LYS A 90 10.99 -21.96 23.41
C LYS A 90 10.91 -20.50 23.02
N CYS A 91 10.63 -20.24 21.75
CA CYS A 91 10.52 -18.89 21.22
C CYS A 91 9.14 -18.70 20.59
N LYS A 92 8.44 -17.66 21.01
CA LYS A 92 7.16 -17.28 20.43
C LYS A 92 7.41 -16.28 19.31
N ILE A 93 7.17 -16.71 18.08
CA ILE A 93 7.29 -15.87 16.88
C ILE A 93 5.91 -15.32 16.56
N THR A 94 5.83 -14.03 16.22
CA THR A 94 4.59 -13.43 15.74
C THR A 94 4.83 -12.82 14.37
N ILE A 95 4.14 -13.34 13.37
CA ILE A 95 4.16 -12.84 11.99
C ILE A 95 2.97 -11.91 11.82
N ILE A 96 3.23 -10.64 11.51
CA ILE A 96 2.21 -9.62 11.27
C ILE A 96 2.23 -9.27 9.77
N THR A 97 1.12 -9.52 9.08
CA THR A 97 0.94 -9.17 7.67
C THR A 97 0.27 -7.80 7.57
N ARG A 98 0.88 -6.89 6.80
CA ARG A 98 0.37 -5.53 6.59
C ARG A 98 0.08 -5.26 5.11
N VAL A 99 -1.07 -4.64 4.81
CA VAL A 99 -1.43 -4.16 3.46
C VAL A 99 -1.78 -2.69 3.53
N GLY A 100 -1.13 -1.85 2.71
CA GLY A 100 -1.32 -0.40 2.79
C GLY A 100 -0.90 0.20 4.14
N GLY A 101 -0.13 -0.55 4.94
CA GLY A 101 0.29 -0.18 6.28
C GLY A 101 -0.63 -0.68 7.39
N ASP A 102 -1.83 -1.13 7.08
CA ASP A 102 -2.78 -1.62 8.09
C ASP A 102 -2.57 -3.12 8.33
N ASP A 103 -2.71 -3.55 9.58
CA ASP A 103 -2.58 -4.95 9.98
C ASP A 103 -3.76 -5.74 9.42
N VAL A 104 -3.48 -6.76 8.58
CA VAL A 104 -4.50 -7.59 7.92
C VAL A 104 -4.58 -8.97 8.55
N SER A 105 -3.46 -9.50 9.02
CA SER A 105 -3.44 -10.76 9.76
C SER A 105 -2.27 -10.81 10.73
N GLN A 106 -2.46 -11.56 11.82
CA GLN A 106 -1.42 -11.79 12.81
C GLN A 106 -1.47 -13.26 13.22
N ASN A 107 -0.38 -13.97 12.96
CA ASN A 107 -0.25 -15.37 13.32
C ASN A 107 0.90 -15.51 14.31
N SER A 108 0.63 -16.16 15.44
CA SER A 108 1.65 -16.50 16.43
C SER A 108 1.99 -17.97 16.33
N PHE A 109 3.29 -18.26 16.30
CA PHE A 109 3.85 -19.60 16.26
C PHE A 109 4.68 -19.80 17.51
N GLU A 110 4.51 -20.96 18.14
CA GLU A 110 5.36 -21.40 19.22
C GLU A 110 5.96 -22.73 18.78
N TYR A 111 7.29 -22.79 18.65
CA TYR A 111 7.95 -24.07 18.45
C TYR A 111 8.44 -24.57 19.81
N SER A 112 8.03 -25.78 20.16
CA SER A 112 8.59 -26.57 21.24
C SER A 112 9.12 -27.86 20.63
N GLN A 113 10.35 -28.23 20.97
CA GLN A 113 10.83 -29.55 20.58
C GLN A 113 10.09 -30.57 21.46
N THR A 114 9.31 -31.47 20.86
CA THR A 114 9.10 -32.79 21.46
C THR A 114 10.43 -33.51 21.35
N GLU A 115 11.06 -33.77 22.49
CA GLU A 115 12.23 -34.66 22.55
C GLU A 115 11.85 -35.96 21.84
N GLY A 116 12.54 -36.23 20.72
CA GLY A 116 12.45 -37.53 20.06
C GLY A 116 13.14 -38.56 20.95
N VAL A 117 12.41 -39.64 21.23
CA VAL A 117 12.87 -40.89 21.84
C VAL A 117 14.09 -41.44 21.12
#